data_AF-A0A839JX77-F1
#
_entry.id   AF-A0A839JX77-F1
#
_cell.length_a   1.000
_cell.length_b   1.000
_cell.length_c   1.000
_cell.angle_alpha   90.00
_cell.angle_beta   90.00
_cell.angle_gamma   90.00
#
_symmetry.space_group_name_H-M   'P 1'
#
loop_
_entity.id
_entity.type
_entity.pdbx_description
1 polymer ?
#
loop_
_entity_poly.entity_id
_entity_poly.type
_entity_poly.pdbx_seq_one_letter_code
_entity_poly.pdbx_strand_id
1 'polypeptide(L)'
;MNSYYDITNPDISFDWLHEVLHMKQGGLIDEYCLECHNDFDRFYEKFLPEINEIDIESLEIVAFQVTSNDNGCADIKKHGLRNLQWVLSNETSLSRFLKQRGISFDIEKKLMHILGKEYDVDYEKYKDLDCITRRNGCLHKIGHKLFYDFQINAFLFCKDIYVVLEYKWYKLDMEIP
;
A
#
# COMPACT_ATOMS: atom_id res chain seq x y z
N MET A 1 17.39 9.31 -17.50
CA MET A 1 16.73 8.35 -18.40
C MET A 1 15.71 7.66 -17.51
N ASN A 2 14.41 7.69 -17.83
CA ASN A 2 13.43 7.04 -16.95
C ASN A 2 13.67 5.53 -17.01
N SER A 3 13.80 4.91 -15.83
CA SER A 3 13.92 3.45 -15.71
C SER A 3 12.52 2.87 -15.57
N TYR A 4 12.20 1.85 -16.36
CA TYR A 4 10.91 1.18 -16.33
C TYR A 4 11.08 -0.17 -15.66
N TYR A 5 10.51 -0.35 -14.46
CA TYR A 5 10.39 -1.66 -13.86
C TYR A 5 9.05 -2.29 -14.27
N ASP A 6 9.12 -3.10 -15.33
CA ASP A 6 7.95 -3.79 -15.88
C ASP A 6 7.78 -5.18 -15.25
N ILE A 7 6.73 -5.32 -14.44
CA ILE A 7 6.34 -6.56 -13.77
C ILE A 7 5.21 -7.31 -14.48
N THR A 8 4.86 -6.89 -15.69
CA THR A 8 3.83 -7.55 -16.51
C THR A 8 4.32 -8.84 -17.18
N ASN A 9 5.64 -8.99 -17.31
CA ASN A 9 6.29 -10.15 -17.89
C ASN A 9 7.54 -10.51 -17.07
N PRO A 10 7.64 -11.74 -16.53
CA PRO A 10 8.82 -12.20 -15.78
C PRO A 10 10.15 -12.00 -16.52
N ASP A 11 10.19 -12.22 -17.83
CA ASP A 11 11.43 -12.06 -18.62
C ASP A 11 11.91 -10.61 -18.62
N ILE A 12 10.98 -9.65 -18.78
CA ILE A 12 11.30 -8.22 -18.76
C ILE A 12 11.72 -7.78 -17.35
N SER A 13 11.08 -8.32 -16.31
CA SER A 13 11.49 -8.07 -14.92
C SER A 13 12.90 -8.59 -14.64
N PHE A 14 13.25 -9.77 -15.16
CA PHE A 14 14.59 -10.33 -15.03
C PHE A 14 15.63 -9.52 -15.81
N ASP A 15 15.30 -9.06 -17.02
CA ASP A 15 16.20 -8.22 -17.82
C ASP A 15 16.50 -6.90 -17.08
N TRP A 16 15.48 -6.26 -16.50
CA TRP A 16 15.66 -5.07 -15.66
C TRP A 16 16.57 -5.35 -14.46
N LEU A 17 16.37 -6.48 -13.77
CA LEU A 17 17.21 -6.86 -12.63
C LEU A 17 18.67 -7.10 -13.06
N HIS A 18 18.91 -7.74 -14.21
CA HIS A 18 20.26 -7.91 -14.74
C HIS A 18 20.91 -6.56 -15.09
N GLU A 19 20.16 -5.65 -15.70
CA GLU A 19 20.66 -4.32 -16.06
C GLU A 19 21.06 -3.51 -14.82
N VAL A 20 20.15 -3.41 -13.85
CA VAL A 20 20.31 -2.57 -12.66
C VAL A 20 21.38 -3.10 -11.71
N LEU A 21 21.48 -4.42 -11.55
CA LEU A 21 22.52 -5.04 -10.71
C LEU A 21 23.81 -5.34 -11.48
N HIS A 22 23.90 -4.92 -12.75
CA HIS A 22 25.03 -5.16 -13.64
C HIS A 22 25.43 -6.65 -13.73
N MET A 23 24.45 -7.54 -13.59
CA MET A 23 24.64 -8.98 -13.70
C MET A 23 24.70 -9.42 -15.15
N LYS A 24 25.44 -10.50 -15.42
CA LYS A 24 25.40 -11.17 -16.72
C LYS A 24 24.04 -11.85 -16.92
N GLN A 25 23.58 -11.93 -18.17
CA GLN A 25 22.35 -12.62 -18.51
C GLN A 25 22.41 -14.09 -18.06
N GLY A 26 21.41 -14.53 -17.29
CA GLY A 26 21.36 -15.87 -16.69
C GLY A 26 22.14 -15.99 -15.37
N GLY A 27 22.84 -14.93 -14.96
CA GLY A 27 23.66 -14.91 -13.74
C GLY A 27 22.84 -14.93 -12.45
N LEU A 28 21.55 -14.60 -12.47
CA LEU A 28 20.74 -14.58 -11.25
C LEU A 28 20.74 -15.91 -10.50
N ILE A 29 20.68 -17.05 -11.20
CA ILE A 29 20.73 -18.36 -10.54
C ILE A 29 22.09 -18.59 -9.89
N ASP A 30 23.17 -18.26 -10.59
CA ASP A 30 24.53 -18.42 -10.05
C ASP A 30 24.72 -17.51 -8.82
N GLU A 31 24.37 -16.24 -8.96
CA GLU A 31 24.53 -15.24 -7.91
C GLU A 31 23.63 -15.53 -6.69
N TYR A 32 22.35 -15.84 -6.90
CA TYR A 32 21.42 -16.07 -5.80
C TYR A 32 21.52 -17.49 -5.22
N CYS A 33 21.44 -18.52 -6.07
CA CYS A 33 21.35 -19.90 -5.60
C CYS A 33 22.72 -20.48 -5.22
N LEU A 34 23.79 -20.18 -5.98
CA LEU A 34 25.11 -20.76 -5.74
C LEU A 34 25.94 -19.91 -4.78
N GLU A 35 26.15 -18.63 -5.10
CA GLU A 35 27.02 -17.74 -4.32
C GLU A 35 26.35 -17.28 -3.01
N CYS A 36 25.08 -16.89 -3.07
CA CYS A 36 24.32 -16.49 -1.89
C CYS A 36 23.61 -17.67 -1.20
N HIS A 37 23.72 -18.89 -1.70
CA HIS A 37 23.10 -20.10 -1.10
C HIS A 37 21.59 -19.99 -0.86
N ASN A 38 20.86 -19.26 -1.71
CA ASN A 38 19.43 -18.94 -1.55
C ASN A 38 19.11 -18.08 -0.31
N ASP A 39 20.10 -17.38 0.24
CA ASP A 39 19.94 -16.42 1.33
C ASP A 39 19.68 -15.01 0.75
N PHE A 40 18.50 -14.47 1.02
CA PHE A 40 18.11 -13.15 0.52
C PHE A 40 18.95 -12.03 1.14
N ASP A 41 19.23 -12.08 2.44
CA ASP A 41 19.95 -11.00 3.12
C ASP A 41 21.37 -10.91 2.57
N ARG A 42 22.02 -12.05 2.31
CA ARG A 42 23.34 -12.09 1.66
C ARG A 42 23.32 -11.55 0.23
N PHE A 43 22.28 -11.89 -0.53
CA PHE A 43 22.12 -11.38 -1.89
C PHE A 43 21.90 -9.87 -1.89
N TYR A 44 21.03 -9.39 -1.01
CA TYR A 44 20.76 -7.97 -0.84
C TYR A 44 22.01 -7.20 -0.41
N GLU A 45 22.74 -7.67 0.61
CA GLU A 45 24.00 -7.05 1.05
C GLU A 45 25.06 -7.01 -0.05
N LYS A 46 25.16 -8.09 -0.85
CA LYS A 46 26.10 -8.19 -1.97
C LYS A 46 25.85 -7.12 -3.04
N PHE A 47 24.58 -6.89 -3.39
CA PHE A 47 24.16 -5.96 -4.45
C PHE A 47 23.65 -4.61 -3.92
N LEU A 48 23.82 -4.35 -2.61
CA LEU A 48 23.40 -3.11 -1.97
C LEU A 48 24.03 -1.86 -2.61
N PRO A 49 25.30 -1.85 -3.05
CA PRO A 49 25.88 -0.71 -3.75
C PRO A 49 25.09 -0.34 -5.00
N GLU A 50 24.81 -1.30 -5.89
CA GLU A 50 24.07 -1.11 -7.13
C GLU A 50 22.62 -0.70 -6.85
N ILE A 51 21.97 -1.31 -5.85
CA ILE A 51 20.60 -0.96 -5.44
C ILE A 51 20.52 0.51 -4.97
N ASN A 52 21.53 0.99 -4.23
CA ASN A 52 21.55 2.37 -3.74
C ASN A 52 21.78 3.41 -4.84
N GLU A 53 22.23 3.01 -6.03
CA GLU A 53 22.38 3.90 -7.19
C GLU A 53 21.05 4.10 -7.94
N ILE A 54 20.02 3.29 -7.66
CA ILE A 54 18.70 3.42 -8.27
C ILE A 54 18.04 4.71 -7.78
N ASP A 55 17.79 5.64 -8.70
CA ASP A 55 16.98 6.82 -8.46
C ASP A 55 15.49 6.45 -8.42
N ILE A 56 14.98 6.19 -7.21
CA ILE A 56 13.58 5.81 -6.97
C ILE A 56 12.60 6.90 -7.41
N GLU A 57 12.99 8.18 -7.37
CA GLU A 57 12.12 9.29 -7.76
C GLU A 57 11.88 9.34 -9.27
N SER A 58 12.72 8.69 -10.08
CA SER A 58 12.56 8.57 -11.53
C SER A 58 12.16 7.17 -12.00
N LEU A 59 11.92 6.23 -11.08
CA LEU A 59 11.47 4.87 -11.39
C LEU A 59 9.98 4.85 -11.73
N GLU A 60 9.67 4.42 -12.95
CA GLU A 60 8.29 4.15 -13.37
C GLU A 60 8.00 2.65 -13.32
N ILE A 61 6.91 2.27 -12.65
CA ILE A 61 6.52 0.86 -12.50
C ILE A 61 5.38 0.55 -13.46
N VAL A 62 5.58 -0.48 -14.28
CA VAL A 62 4.57 -0.96 -15.23
C VAL A 62 3.96 -2.24 -14.69
N ALA A 63 2.66 -2.21 -14.42
CA ALA A 63 1.89 -3.33 -13.90
C ALA A 63 0.51 -3.36 -14.55
N PHE A 64 -0.08 -4.55 -14.70
CA PHE A 64 -1.49 -4.68 -15.05
C PHE A 64 -2.30 -5.19 -13.86
N GLN A 65 -3.45 -4.57 -13.63
CA GLN A 65 -4.41 -5.02 -12.62
C GLN A 65 -5.62 -5.62 -13.33
N VAL A 66 -5.93 -6.89 -13.02
CA VAL A 66 -7.24 -7.47 -13.34
C VAL A 66 -8.13 -7.32 -12.12
N THR A 67 -9.24 -6.60 -12.28
CA THR A 67 -10.22 -6.40 -11.21
C THR A 67 -11.64 -6.61 -11.74
N SER A 68 -12.56 -6.92 -10.84
CA SER A 68 -13.99 -7.02 -11.12
C SER A 68 -14.77 -6.46 -9.94
N ASN A 69 -15.97 -5.95 -10.20
CA ASN A 69 -16.92 -5.56 -9.16
C ASN A 69 -18.36 -5.85 -9.62
N ASP A 70 -19.33 -5.49 -8.79
CA ASP A 70 -20.76 -5.73 -8.98
C ASP A 70 -21.37 -4.99 -10.20
N ASN A 71 -20.70 -3.99 -10.76
CA ASN A 71 -21.17 -3.25 -11.93
C ASN A 71 -20.26 -3.38 -13.18
N GLY A 72 -19.48 -4.45 -13.29
CA GLY A 72 -18.62 -4.67 -14.46
C GLY A 72 -17.56 -3.58 -14.66
N CYS A 73 -17.11 -3.01 -13.54
CA CYS A 73 -16.15 -1.92 -13.40
C CYS A 73 -16.61 -0.62 -14.07
N ALA A 74 -17.92 -0.37 -14.19
CA ALA A 74 -18.45 0.83 -14.85
C ALA A 74 -17.94 2.13 -14.20
N ASP A 75 -17.90 2.19 -12.86
CA ASP A 75 -17.41 3.39 -12.15
C ASP A 75 -15.90 3.59 -12.36
N ILE A 76 -15.11 2.51 -12.34
CA ILE A 76 -13.67 2.56 -12.59
C ILE A 76 -13.38 3.01 -14.03
N LYS A 77 -14.11 2.48 -15.02
CA LYS A 77 -13.99 2.88 -16.42
C LYS A 77 -14.33 4.35 -16.63
N LYS A 78 -15.29 4.88 -15.89
CA LYS A 78 -15.75 6.27 -16.00
C LYS A 78 -14.85 7.26 -15.25
N HIS A 79 -14.38 6.89 -14.06
CA HIS A 79 -13.74 7.82 -13.13
C HIS A 79 -12.26 7.53 -12.88
N GLY A 80 -11.73 6.41 -13.38
CA GLY A 80 -10.41 5.89 -13.05
C GLY A 80 -10.38 5.18 -11.69
N LEU A 81 -9.20 4.71 -11.28
CA LEU A 81 -8.96 4.24 -9.92
C LEU A 81 -9.01 5.44 -8.95
N ARG A 82 -9.79 5.31 -7.89
CA ARG A 82 -10.03 6.36 -6.90
C ARG A 82 -9.83 5.81 -5.50
N ASN A 83 -9.38 6.66 -4.58
CA ASN A 83 -9.26 6.30 -3.18
C ASN A 83 -10.64 6.08 -2.53
N LEU A 84 -10.66 5.41 -1.38
CA LEU A 84 -11.90 5.06 -0.69
C LEU A 84 -12.73 6.29 -0.31
N GLN A 85 -12.08 7.39 0.10
CA GLN A 85 -12.73 8.65 0.44
C GLN A 85 -13.56 9.19 -0.74
N TRP A 86 -12.93 9.27 -1.92
CA TRP A 86 -13.62 9.71 -3.13
C TRP A 86 -14.77 8.76 -3.50
N VAL A 87 -14.54 7.44 -3.39
CA VAL A 87 -15.56 6.41 -3.68
C VAL A 87 -16.79 6.54 -2.78
N LEU A 88 -16.59 6.84 -1.49
CA LEU A 88 -17.68 7.01 -0.52
C LEU A 88 -18.38 8.36 -0.63
N SER A 89 -17.67 9.42 -1.03
CA SER A 89 -18.24 10.77 -1.24
C SER A 89 -19.01 10.92 -2.55
N ASN A 90 -18.85 10.01 -3.51
CA ASN A 90 -19.48 10.08 -4.83
C ASN A 90 -20.47 8.93 -5.06
N GLU A 91 -21.33 9.06 -6.08
CA GLU A 91 -22.29 8.03 -6.48
C GLU A 91 -21.61 6.88 -7.24
N THR A 92 -21.09 5.91 -6.49
CA THR A 92 -20.44 4.68 -6.98
C THR A 92 -21.28 3.46 -6.62
N SER A 93 -20.94 2.29 -7.16
CA SER A 93 -21.62 1.03 -6.80
C SER A 93 -21.53 0.75 -5.31
N LEU A 94 -20.34 0.95 -4.72
CA LEU A 94 -20.11 0.76 -3.28
C LEU A 94 -20.91 1.75 -2.44
N SER A 95 -20.87 3.05 -2.74
CA SER A 95 -21.61 4.03 -1.94
C SER A 95 -23.11 3.82 -2.05
N ARG A 96 -23.63 3.44 -3.22
CA ARG A 96 -25.04 3.09 -3.42
C ARG A 96 -25.42 1.84 -2.64
N PHE A 97 -24.60 0.79 -2.69
CA PHE A 97 -24.80 -0.45 -1.93
C PHE A 97 -24.90 -0.19 -0.42
N LEU A 98 -24.05 0.70 0.10
CA LEU A 98 -24.04 1.11 1.50
C LEU A 98 -25.28 1.96 1.86
N LYS A 99 -25.59 2.97 1.03
CA LYS A 99 -26.76 3.84 1.25
C LYS A 99 -28.08 3.05 1.27
N GLN A 100 -28.22 2.04 0.40
CA GLN A 100 -29.37 1.14 0.40
C GLN A 100 -29.54 0.34 1.70
N ARG A 101 -28.48 0.20 2.50
CA ARG A 101 -28.49 -0.45 3.83
C ARG A 101 -28.53 0.58 4.97
N GLY A 102 -28.80 1.84 4.65
CA GLY A 102 -28.81 2.94 5.61
C GLY A 102 -27.43 3.33 6.11
N ILE A 103 -26.36 2.98 5.38
CA ILE A 103 -24.98 3.33 5.74
C ILE A 103 -24.49 4.44 4.81
N SER A 104 -23.99 5.54 5.38
CA SER A 104 -23.37 6.63 4.61
C SER A 104 -22.21 7.25 5.38
N PHE A 105 -21.35 7.97 4.67
CA PHE A 105 -20.17 8.62 5.25
C PHE A 105 -20.17 10.10 4.88
N ASP A 106 -19.94 10.95 5.88
CA ASP A 106 -19.54 12.35 5.71
C ASP A 106 -18.03 12.40 5.95
N ILE A 107 -17.26 12.31 4.86
CA ILE A 107 -15.80 12.19 4.92
C ILE A 107 -15.15 13.46 5.49
N GLU A 108 -15.69 14.63 5.16
CA GLU A 108 -15.16 15.92 5.64
C GLU A 108 -15.31 16.05 7.15
N LYS A 109 -16.47 15.64 7.70
CA LYS A 109 -16.72 15.66 9.15
C LYS A 109 -16.21 14.42 9.88
N LYS A 110 -15.69 13.43 9.15
CA LYS A 110 -15.27 12.12 9.68
C LYS A 110 -16.40 11.41 10.43
N LEU A 111 -17.60 11.40 9.84
CA LEU A 111 -18.77 10.75 10.41
C LEU A 111 -19.24 9.58 9.55
N MET A 112 -19.66 8.51 10.21
CA MET A 112 -20.40 7.41 9.62
C MET A 112 -21.83 7.44 10.16
N HIS A 113 -22.81 7.30 9.29
CA HIS A 113 -24.21 7.19 9.66
C HIS A 113 -24.69 5.76 9.40
N ILE A 114 -25.36 5.14 10.38
CA ILE A 114 -26.02 3.84 10.23
C ILE A 114 -27.46 3.99 10.69
N LEU A 115 -28.41 3.80 9.78
CA LEU A 115 -29.86 3.93 10.04
C LEU A 115 -30.21 5.26 10.75
N GLY A 116 -29.54 6.34 10.35
CA GLY A 116 -29.72 7.68 10.92
C GLY A 116 -28.94 7.95 12.21
N LYS A 117 -28.29 6.95 12.82
CA LYS A 117 -27.41 7.15 13.98
C LYS A 117 -26.01 7.53 13.52
N GLU A 118 -25.46 8.56 14.16
CA GLU A 118 -24.11 9.07 13.89
C GLU A 118 -23.04 8.37 14.73
N TYR A 119 -21.90 8.12 14.08
CA TYR A 119 -20.71 7.53 14.67
C TYR A 119 -19.49 8.33 14.22
N ASP A 120 -18.68 8.72 15.20
CA ASP A 120 -17.40 9.35 14.95
C ASP A 120 -16.40 8.29 14.44
N VAL A 121 -15.80 8.55 13.29
CA VAL A 121 -14.77 7.69 12.68
C VAL A 121 -13.43 8.41 12.56
N ASP A 122 -13.21 9.47 13.33
CA ASP A 122 -11.91 10.13 13.42
C ASP A 122 -10.90 9.25 14.16
N TYR A 123 -10.03 8.59 13.39
CA TYR A 123 -8.98 7.71 13.91
C TYR A 123 -8.15 8.36 15.03
N GLU A 124 -7.85 9.66 14.91
CA GLU A 124 -7.02 10.39 15.87
C GLU A 124 -7.61 10.41 17.28
N LYS A 125 -8.94 10.31 17.42
CA LYS A 125 -9.61 10.26 18.73
C LYS A 125 -9.43 8.92 19.45
N TYR A 126 -8.99 7.90 18.73
CA TYR A 126 -8.86 6.54 19.23
C TYR A 126 -7.40 6.08 19.38
N LYS A 127 -6.42 6.95 19.07
CA LYS A 127 -5.00 6.59 19.04
C LYS A 127 -4.41 6.33 20.44
N ASP A 128 -4.89 7.07 21.44
CA ASP A 128 -4.40 7.02 22.83
C ASP A 128 -5.21 6.04 23.72
N LEU A 129 -6.15 5.29 23.13
CA LEU A 129 -6.92 4.30 23.86
C LEU A 129 -6.08 3.05 24.15
N ASP A 130 -6.26 2.49 25.34
CA ASP A 130 -5.58 1.26 25.73
C ASP A 130 -5.92 0.08 24.79
N CYS A 131 -5.05 -0.93 24.77
CA CYS A 131 -5.12 -2.05 23.84
C CYS A 131 -6.42 -2.87 23.92
N ILE A 132 -7.10 -2.87 25.08
CA ILE A 132 -8.37 -3.58 25.29
C ILE A 132 -9.51 -2.75 24.69
N THR A 133 -9.50 -1.44 24.91
CA THR A 133 -10.49 -0.52 24.33
C THR A 133 -10.36 -0.44 22.80
N ARG A 134 -9.14 -0.46 22.25
CA ARG A 134 -8.89 -0.52 20.79
C ARG A 134 -9.35 -1.83 20.17
N ARG A 135 -9.17 -2.98 20.84
CA ARG A 135 -9.63 -4.29 20.33
C ARG A 135 -11.14 -4.39 20.23
N ASN A 136 -11.87 -3.74 21.15
CA ASN A 136 -13.33 -3.71 21.17
C ASN A 136 -13.93 -2.61 20.28
N GLY A 137 -13.14 -1.61 19.86
CA GLY A 137 -13.58 -0.49 19.04
C GLY A 137 -13.57 -0.78 17.55
N CYS A 138 -14.71 -1.21 16.98
CA CYS A 138 -14.87 -1.32 15.52
C CYS A 138 -14.65 0.03 14.79
N LEU A 139 -14.94 1.16 15.47
CA LEU A 139 -14.80 2.50 14.90
C LEU A 139 -13.34 2.90 14.63
N HIS A 140 -12.40 2.53 15.51
CA HIS A 140 -10.97 2.76 15.29
C HIS A 140 -10.49 2.09 13.99
N LYS A 141 -10.91 0.84 13.74
CA LYS A 141 -10.56 0.10 12.52
C LYS A 141 -11.17 0.73 11.27
N ILE A 142 -12.42 1.21 11.37
CA ILE A 142 -13.10 1.91 10.28
C ILE A 142 -12.39 3.24 9.97
N GLY A 143 -12.09 4.05 10.99
CA GLY A 143 -11.35 5.30 10.82
C GLY A 143 -9.97 5.08 10.20
N HIS A 144 -9.23 4.07 10.68
CA HIS A 144 -7.96 3.68 10.08
C HIS A 144 -8.13 3.32 8.60
N LYS A 145 -9.14 2.50 8.26
CA LYS A 145 -9.42 2.10 6.89
C LYS A 145 -9.74 3.27 5.97
N LEU A 146 -10.46 4.28 6.47
CA LEU A 146 -10.89 5.44 5.67
C LEU A 146 -9.76 6.44 5.41
N PHE A 147 -8.87 6.64 6.39
CA PHE A 147 -7.96 7.79 6.39
C PHE A 147 -6.47 7.42 6.40
N TYR A 148 -6.12 6.19 6.76
CA TYR A 148 -4.72 5.75 6.94
C TYR A 148 -4.38 4.48 6.17
N ASP A 149 -5.38 3.76 5.67
CA ASP A 149 -5.18 2.63 4.77
C ASP A 149 -5.18 3.13 3.31
N PHE A 150 -4.01 3.54 2.84
CA PHE A 150 -3.79 4.05 1.48
C PHE A 150 -3.70 2.92 0.45
N GLN A 151 -4.58 1.92 0.55
CA GLN A 151 -4.71 0.84 -0.43
C GLN A 151 -5.18 1.40 -1.79
N ILE A 152 -4.25 1.98 -2.53
CA ILE A 152 -4.30 1.94 -3.98
C ILE A 152 -4.00 0.49 -4.32
N ASN A 153 -5.01 -0.18 -4.88
CA ASN A 153 -5.02 -1.62 -5.11
C ASN A 153 -3.72 -2.11 -5.79
N ALA A 154 -2.95 -2.94 -5.06
CA ALA A 154 -1.82 -3.75 -5.52
C ALA A 154 -0.68 -2.95 -6.20
N PHE A 155 0.60 -3.13 -5.92
CA PHE A 155 1.34 -4.38 -6.08
C PHE A 155 2.67 -4.38 -5.28
N LEU A 156 2.92 -3.38 -4.45
CA LEU A 156 4.15 -3.30 -3.65
C LEU A 156 3.82 -3.11 -2.18
N PHE A 157 3.86 -4.21 -1.44
CA PHE A 157 3.92 -4.17 0.01
C PHE A 157 5.39 -4.29 0.42
N CYS A 158 5.99 -3.19 0.89
CA CYS A 158 7.30 -3.24 1.52
C CYS A 158 7.14 -3.33 3.03
N LYS A 159 7.53 -4.47 3.63
CA LYS A 159 7.47 -4.69 5.08
C LYS A 159 8.34 -3.69 5.84
N ASP A 160 9.45 -3.23 5.25
CA ASP A 160 10.37 -2.28 5.88
C ASP A 160 9.76 -0.89 6.11
N ILE A 161 8.77 -0.45 5.33
CA ILE A 161 8.10 0.83 5.61
C ILE A 161 7.39 0.78 6.97
N TYR A 162 6.81 -0.36 7.34
CA TYR A 162 6.15 -0.53 8.64
C TYR A 162 7.15 -0.60 9.80
N VAL A 163 8.27 -1.31 9.62
CA VAL A 163 9.30 -1.48 10.67
C VAL A 163 10.13 -0.20 10.84
N VAL A 164 10.52 0.47 9.74
CA VAL A 164 11.30 1.72 9.80
C VAL A 164 10.50 2.87 10.42
N LEU A 165 9.18 2.92 10.19
CA LEU A 165 8.32 3.87 10.90
C LEU A 165 8.30 3.57 12.40
N GLU A 166 8.06 2.33 12.83
CA GLU A 166 8.13 1.94 14.25
C GLU A 166 9.52 2.28 14.86
N TYR A 167 10.62 1.98 14.18
CA TYR A 167 11.97 2.29 14.67
C TYR A 167 12.31 3.80 14.68
N LYS A 168 11.75 4.61 13.76
CA LYS A 168 11.91 6.08 13.81
C LYS A 168 11.16 6.70 14.97
N TRP A 169 9.96 6.21 15.30
CA TRP A 169 9.21 6.65 16.49
C TRP A 169 9.95 6.28 17.78
N TYR A 170 10.47 5.06 17.88
CA TYR A 170 11.25 4.63 19.05
C TYR A 170 12.56 5.40 19.26
N LYS A 171 13.20 5.89 18.19
CA LYS A 171 14.40 6.75 18.31
C LYS A 171 14.07 8.20 18.69
N LEU A 172 12.96 8.75 18.20
CA LEU A 172 12.54 10.12 18.54
C LEU A 172 12.09 10.26 20.01
N ASP A 173 11.51 9.22 20.60
CA ASP A 173 11.12 9.22 22.02
C ASP A 173 12.30 8.96 22.99
N MET A 174 13.47 8.57 22.47
CA MET A 174 14.69 8.32 23.26
C MET A 174 15.72 9.46 23.21
N GLU A 175 15.47 10.53 22.43
CA GLU A 175 16.36 11.68 22.28
C GLU A 175 15.71 13.01 22.68
N ILE A 176 14.94 13.02 23.77
CA ILE A 176 14.61 14.26 24.50
C ILE A 176 15.25 14.16 25.90
N PRO A 177 16.18 15.05 26.28
CA PRO A 177 16.80 15.06 27.60
C PRO A 177 15.81 15.42 28.73
#